data_AF-A0A2V5XCY0-F1
#
_entry.id   AF-A0A2V5XCY0-F1
#
_cell.length_a   1.000
_cell.length_b   1.000
_cell.length_c   1.000
_cell.angle_alpha   90.00
_cell.angle_beta   90.00
_cell.angle_gamma   90.00
#
_symmetry.space_group_name_H-M   'P 1'
#
loop_
_entity.id
_entity.type
_entity.pdbx_description
1 polymer ?
#
loop_
_entity_poly.entity_id
_entity_poly.type
_entity_poly.pdbx_seq_one_letter_code
_entity_poly.pdbx_strand_id
1 'polypeptide(L)'
;GVSNLADEADDEDFPEGDEHPGDGYTLYEEYRGFSEDRDHVRLIPLRKELFIRNEIEDGRVVAEIVKFKTASSLGVHYRLRDDEITPVGLMNVNHGHAYSGHPQSGIVLKLRPEETGYSQAVGAIGALGNSTPGSKLRVEIDPAGPGWGLDLNTGQELYHTALASVAHEIAHCCSVWHHGDCDPKKRVWLLNPLDNQNYESAPESISDLVPIQPIDERGGPVTIPDFPGSLDVHLAVPQGQHSGDVNCFMHYRAATALRRDTSTTRVKLDPLNPPPRSIFCRSAQATGYNVAPRNLFGNAHAPERGNCAGQICVNDKYTDDEKHDRKYNCP
;
A
#
# COMPACT_ATOMS: atom_id res chain seq x y z
N GLY A 1 -16.04 29.90 -2.52
CA GLY A 1 -15.66 30.41 -3.84
C GLY A 1 -14.43 31.26 -3.65
N VAL A 2 -13.37 30.93 -4.38
CA VAL A 2 -12.14 31.73 -4.42
C VAL A 2 -12.35 32.85 -5.43
N SER A 3 -12.09 34.10 -5.07
CA SER A 3 -12.25 35.21 -6.01
C SER A 3 -11.04 35.29 -6.96
N ASN A 4 -11.28 35.51 -8.25
CA ASN A 4 -10.29 35.75 -9.31
C ASN A 4 -9.57 34.51 -9.91
N LEU A 5 -10.11 33.31 -9.72
CA LEU A 5 -9.68 32.12 -10.48
C LEU A 5 -10.65 31.85 -11.63
N ALA A 6 -10.14 31.20 -12.68
CA ALA A 6 -10.96 30.73 -13.79
C ALA A 6 -11.77 29.50 -13.36
N ASP A 7 -12.94 29.30 -13.96
CA ASP A 7 -13.79 28.13 -13.70
C ASP A 7 -13.08 26.80 -13.97
N GLU A 8 -12.08 26.80 -14.86
CA GLU A 8 -11.24 25.66 -15.25
C GLU A 8 -10.00 25.45 -14.38
N ALA A 9 -9.79 26.28 -13.35
CA ALA A 9 -8.63 26.15 -12.48
C ALA A 9 -8.69 24.83 -11.69
N ASP A 10 -7.53 24.18 -11.53
CA ASP A 10 -7.27 22.93 -10.81
C ASP A 10 -5.83 23.03 -10.30
N ASP A 11 -5.61 24.04 -9.45
CA ASP A 11 -4.31 24.53 -8.98
C ASP A 11 -4.14 24.37 -7.46
N GLU A 12 -4.87 23.44 -6.85
CA GLU A 12 -4.76 23.10 -5.43
C GLU A 12 -3.38 22.53 -5.10
N ASP A 13 -2.63 23.21 -4.24
CA ASP A 13 -1.29 22.73 -3.83
C ASP A 13 -1.29 21.98 -2.49
N PHE A 14 -2.37 22.06 -1.70
CA PHE A 14 -2.46 21.43 -0.39
C PHE A 14 -3.29 20.14 -0.43
N PRO A 15 -2.89 19.06 0.27
CA PRO A 15 -1.56 18.83 0.81
C PRO A 15 -0.49 18.80 -0.29
N GLU A 16 0.71 19.22 0.09
CA GLU A 16 1.90 18.99 -0.74
C GLU A 16 2.07 17.49 -0.97
N GLY A 17 2.31 17.14 -2.23
CA GLY A 17 2.51 15.77 -2.70
C GLY A 17 3.79 15.68 -3.50
N ASP A 18 3.71 15.13 -4.70
CA ASP A 18 4.82 15.01 -5.66
C ASP A 18 5.09 16.27 -6.51
N GLU A 19 4.68 17.43 -5.98
CA GLU A 19 4.74 18.77 -6.60
C GLU A 19 3.75 18.98 -7.76
N HIS A 20 2.95 17.98 -8.13
CA HIS A 20 1.86 18.22 -9.08
C HIS A 20 0.70 18.96 -8.39
N PRO A 21 0.19 20.05 -8.98
CA PRO A 21 -0.96 20.76 -8.45
C PRO A 21 -2.26 20.06 -8.83
N GLY A 22 -3.31 20.40 -8.11
CA GLY A 22 -4.67 19.97 -8.39
C GLY A 22 -4.97 18.56 -7.93
N ASP A 23 -6.25 18.24 -7.92
CA ASP A 23 -6.77 16.89 -7.77
C ASP A 23 -7.48 16.36 -9.02
N GLY A 24 -7.54 17.20 -10.05
CA GLY A 24 -8.14 16.93 -11.33
C GLY A 24 -9.50 17.56 -11.49
N TYR A 25 -10.17 18.04 -10.43
CA TYR A 25 -11.48 18.68 -10.47
C TYR A 25 -11.35 20.17 -10.70
N THR A 26 -12.11 20.72 -11.65
CA THR A 26 -12.08 22.17 -11.87
C THR A 26 -12.80 22.92 -10.76
N LEU A 27 -12.44 24.18 -10.53
CA LEU A 27 -13.11 25.07 -9.58
C LEU A 27 -14.64 25.11 -9.79
N TYR A 28 -15.10 25.04 -11.04
CA TYR A 28 -16.51 24.92 -11.36
C TYR A 28 -17.11 23.60 -10.86
N GLU A 29 -16.41 22.48 -11.04
CA GLU A 29 -16.86 21.17 -10.58
C GLU A 29 -16.92 21.08 -9.06
N GLU A 30 -15.92 21.61 -8.38
CA GLU A 30 -15.91 21.74 -6.93
C GLU A 30 -17.08 22.59 -6.41
N TYR A 31 -17.38 23.70 -7.10
CA TYR A 31 -18.49 24.60 -6.76
C TYR A 31 -19.86 24.00 -7.08
N ARG A 32 -20.04 23.39 -8.26
CA ARG A 32 -21.29 22.73 -8.65
C ARG A 32 -21.55 21.50 -7.80
N GLY A 33 -20.49 20.90 -7.26
CA GLY A 33 -20.50 19.79 -6.33
C GLY A 33 -20.79 18.43 -6.96
N PHE A 34 -20.75 17.45 -6.07
CA PHE A 34 -20.89 16.02 -6.33
C PHE A 34 -22.03 15.46 -5.46
N SER A 35 -22.42 14.22 -5.73
CA SER A 35 -23.34 13.45 -4.88
C SER A 35 -22.51 12.48 -4.05
N GLU A 36 -22.67 12.52 -2.72
CA GLU A 36 -22.12 11.52 -1.79
C GLU A 36 -23.26 11.05 -0.89
N ASP A 37 -23.60 9.76 -0.97
CA ASP A 37 -24.76 9.17 -0.28
C ASP A 37 -26.08 9.93 -0.55
N ARG A 38 -26.27 10.36 -1.80
CA ARG A 38 -27.40 11.17 -2.32
C ARG A 38 -27.48 12.60 -1.79
N ASP A 39 -26.53 13.01 -0.96
CA ASP A 39 -26.41 14.39 -0.52
C ASP A 39 -25.51 15.19 -1.46
N HIS A 40 -25.88 16.45 -1.69
CA HIS A 40 -25.05 17.38 -2.45
C HIS A 40 -23.88 17.85 -1.60
N VAL A 41 -22.66 17.64 -2.10
CA VAL A 41 -21.42 18.04 -1.44
C VAL A 41 -20.59 18.91 -2.37
N ARG A 42 -20.14 20.06 -1.87
CA ARG A 42 -19.15 20.91 -2.54
C ARG A 42 -17.77 20.58 -2.01
N LEU A 43 -16.78 20.65 -2.90
CA LEU A 43 -15.37 20.45 -2.55
C LEU A 43 -14.75 21.74 -2.01
N ILE A 44 -13.49 21.65 -1.58
CA ILE A 44 -12.74 22.78 -1.02
C ILE A 44 -11.65 23.19 -2.02
N PRO A 45 -11.81 24.32 -2.75
CA PRO A 45 -10.92 24.75 -3.84
C PRO A 45 -9.46 25.08 -3.55
N LEU A 46 -8.98 24.77 -2.36
CA LEU A 46 -7.58 24.97 -1.98
C LEU A 46 -7.03 23.69 -1.33
N ARG A 47 -7.74 22.56 -1.48
CA ARG A 47 -7.37 21.28 -0.92
C ARG A 47 -7.68 20.20 -1.94
N LYS A 48 -6.69 19.39 -2.27
CA LYS A 48 -6.86 18.17 -3.06
C LYS A 48 -7.81 17.21 -2.35
N GLU A 49 -8.79 16.75 -3.11
CA GLU A 49 -9.82 15.82 -2.71
C GLU A 49 -9.61 14.46 -3.38
N LEU A 50 -10.17 13.41 -2.76
CA LEU A 50 -10.12 12.04 -3.28
C LEU A 50 -11.44 11.35 -2.98
N PHE A 51 -12.00 10.74 -4.01
CA PHE A 51 -13.21 9.96 -3.94
C PHE A 51 -12.90 8.47 -3.79
N ILE A 52 -13.61 7.79 -2.89
CA ILE A 52 -13.49 6.36 -2.64
C ILE A 52 -14.89 5.75 -2.58
N ARG A 53 -15.14 4.71 -3.36
CA ARG A 53 -16.32 3.86 -3.21
C ARG A 53 -15.96 2.66 -2.37
N ASN A 54 -16.43 2.63 -1.12
CA ASN A 54 -16.18 1.52 -0.21
C ASN A 54 -17.31 0.48 -0.29
N GLU A 55 -17.14 -0.56 -1.12
CA GLU A 55 -18.10 -1.66 -1.25
C GLU A 55 -18.02 -2.69 -0.11
N ILE A 56 -17.04 -2.55 0.79
CA ILE A 56 -16.86 -3.48 1.91
C ILE A 56 -17.82 -3.18 3.05
N GLU A 57 -18.26 -1.92 3.19
CA GLU A 57 -19.25 -1.45 4.17
C GLU A 57 -18.98 -1.85 5.65
N ASP A 58 -17.72 -2.18 5.99
CA ASP A 58 -17.27 -2.50 7.35
C ASP A 58 -16.72 -1.25 8.06
N GLY A 59 -17.22 -0.94 9.26
CA GLY A 59 -16.76 0.18 10.07
C GLY A 59 -15.26 0.18 10.41
N ARG A 60 -14.63 -1.01 10.43
CA ARG A 60 -13.17 -1.15 10.61
C ARG A 60 -12.40 -0.74 9.36
N VAL A 61 -12.93 -1.03 8.16
CA VAL A 61 -12.37 -0.54 6.89
C VAL A 61 -12.53 0.99 6.81
N VAL A 62 -13.68 1.52 7.23
CA VAL A 62 -13.89 2.97 7.36
C VAL A 62 -12.85 3.60 8.29
N ALA A 63 -12.51 2.96 9.42
CA ALA A 63 -11.47 3.46 10.31
C ALA A 63 -10.09 3.57 9.63
N GLU A 64 -9.75 2.63 8.74
CA GLU A 64 -8.50 2.69 7.96
C GLU A 64 -8.54 3.76 6.86
N ILE A 65 -9.68 3.97 6.20
CA ILE A 65 -9.87 5.10 5.28
C ILE A 65 -9.70 6.44 6.02
N VAL A 66 -10.24 6.55 7.24
CA VAL A 66 -10.07 7.75 8.08
C VAL A 66 -8.61 7.94 8.51
N LYS A 67 -7.88 6.87 8.81
CA LYS A 67 -6.43 6.94 9.05
C LYS A 67 -5.68 7.44 7.83
N PHE A 68 -5.98 6.91 6.64
CA PHE A 68 -5.42 7.39 5.37
C PHE A 68 -5.69 8.89 5.20
N LYS A 69 -6.96 9.32 5.29
CA LYS A 69 -7.39 10.73 5.20
C LYS A 69 -6.59 11.63 6.15
N THR A 70 -6.45 11.19 7.40
CA THR A 70 -5.73 11.97 8.43
C THR A 70 -4.24 12.09 8.10
N ALA A 71 -3.62 11.00 7.66
CA ALA A 71 -2.20 10.96 7.37
C ALA A 71 -1.82 11.69 6.07
N SER A 72 -2.67 11.62 5.03
CA SER A 72 -2.45 12.32 3.76
C SER A 72 -2.82 13.80 3.85
N SER A 73 -3.75 14.15 4.74
CA SER A 73 -4.40 15.48 4.79
C SER A 73 -5.25 15.81 3.54
N LEU A 74 -5.44 14.83 2.65
CA LEU A 74 -6.41 14.93 1.55
C LEU A 74 -7.81 15.10 2.14
N GLY A 75 -8.64 15.85 1.45
CA GLY A 75 -10.06 15.65 1.64
C GLY A 75 -10.46 14.31 1.03
N VAL A 76 -11.16 13.47 1.80
CA VAL A 76 -11.53 12.12 1.34
C VAL A 76 -13.02 11.94 1.56
N HIS A 77 -13.70 11.65 0.46
CA HIS A 77 -15.12 11.33 0.33
C HIS A 77 -15.24 9.84 0.08
N TYR A 78 -15.91 9.11 0.97
CA TYR A 78 -15.82 7.64 1.00
C TYR A 78 -17.17 6.92 1.14
N ARG A 79 -18.28 7.66 1.06
CA ARG A 79 -19.64 7.12 1.16
C ARG A 79 -20.36 7.10 -0.18
N LEU A 80 -19.59 7.03 -1.27
CA LEU A 80 -20.14 6.98 -2.62
C LEU A 80 -20.94 5.70 -2.83
N ARG A 81 -22.08 5.87 -3.48
CA ARG A 81 -22.97 4.81 -3.93
C ARG A 81 -22.60 4.35 -5.33
N ASP A 82 -23.26 3.29 -5.79
CA ASP A 82 -22.98 2.69 -7.08
C ASP A 82 -23.41 3.53 -8.29
N ASP A 83 -24.36 4.44 -8.08
CA ASP A 83 -24.86 5.41 -9.04
C ASP A 83 -24.12 6.77 -9.00
N GLU A 84 -23.16 6.96 -8.08
CA GLU A 84 -22.42 8.21 -7.88
C GLU A 84 -21.00 8.19 -8.47
N ILE A 85 -20.51 6.99 -8.82
CA ILE A 85 -19.20 6.74 -9.41
C ILE A 85 -19.29 5.48 -10.27
N THR A 86 -18.62 5.47 -11.42
CA THR A 86 -18.65 4.29 -12.30
C THR A 86 -17.95 3.09 -11.64
N PRO A 87 -18.22 1.84 -12.08
CA PRO A 87 -17.56 0.65 -11.57
C PRO A 87 -16.03 0.61 -11.76
N VAL A 88 -15.48 1.49 -12.60
CA VAL A 88 -14.04 1.63 -12.86
C VAL A 88 -13.45 2.89 -12.23
N GLY A 89 -14.20 3.57 -11.36
CA GLY A 89 -13.71 4.72 -10.61
C GLY A 89 -13.91 6.08 -11.30
N LEU A 90 -14.37 6.15 -12.55
CA LEU A 90 -14.61 7.44 -13.22
C LEU A 90 -15.69 8.26 -12.48
N MET A 91 -15.37 9.50 -12.11
CA MET A 91 -16.25 10.43 -11.38
C MET A 91 -16.96 11.41 -12.32
N ASN A 92 -16.32 11.80 -13.41
CA ASN A 92 -16.72 12.96 -14.22
C ASN A 92 -17.57 12.61 -15.45
N VAL A 93 -18.44 11.61 -15.34
CA VAL A 93 -19.40 11.23 -16.38
C VAL A 93 -20.35 12.37 -16.79
N ASN A 94 -20.44 13.42 -15.97
CA ASN A 94 -21.23 14.63 -16.23
C ASN A 94 -20.41 15.90 -15.92
N HIS A 95 -19.24 16.05 -16.56
CA HIS A 95 -18.30 17.15 -16.36
C HIS A 95 -18.85 18.56 -16.66
N GLY A 96 -19.96 18.67 -17.41
CA GLY A 96 -20.54 19.96 -17.77
C GLY A 96 -19.67 20.77 -18.73
N HIS A 97 -19.72 22.11 -18.63
CA HIS A 97 -19.07 23.02 -19.59
C HIS A 97 -17.59 23.31 -19.30
N ALA A 98 -17.18 23.15 -18.04
CA ALA A 98 -15.86 23.50 -17.54
C ALA A 98 -15.07 22.24 -17.15
N TYR A 99 -14.63 21.53 -18.19
CA TYR A 99 -13.96 20.23 -18.11
C TYR A 99 -12.44 20.39 -18.18
N SER A 100 -11.74 19.73 -17.26
CA SER A 100 -10.28 19.76 -17.15
C SER A 100 -9.51 19.18 -18.34
N GLY A 101 -10.20 18.52 -19.28
CA GLY A 101 -9.58 17.96 -20.48
C GLY A 101 -9.06 16.53 -20.32
N HIS A 102 -9.19 15.92 -19.15
CA HIS A 102 -8.75 14.57 -18.84
C HIS A 102 -9.75 13.81 -17.93
N PRO A 103 -9.71 12.47 -17.88
CA PRO A 103 -10.48 11.70 -16.91
C PRO A 103 -10.20 12.16 -15.47
N GLN A 104 -11.19 12.02 -14.60
CA GLN A 104 -11.06 12.23 -13.17
C GLN A 104 -11.60 10.99 -12.46
N SER A 105 -10.75 10.30 -11.73
CA SER A 105 -11.08 9.01 -11.14
C SER A 105 -11.01 9.05 -9.61
N GLY A 106 -11.97 8.39 -8.98
CA GLY A 106 -11.86 7.92 -7.60
C GLY A 106 -11.36 6.47 -7.54
N ILE A 107 -11.36 5.92 -6.34
CA ILE A 107 -10.91 4.56 -6.04
C ILE A 107 -12.12 3.68 -5.72
N VAL A 108 -12.24 2.53 -6.38
CA VAL A 108 -13.21 1.49 -5.98
C VAL A 108 -12.53 0.52 -5.03
N LEU A 109 -13.03 0.37 -3.81
CA LEU A 109 -12.51 -0.52 -2.77
C LEU A 109 -13.48 -1.67 -2.55
N LYS A 110 -12.99 -2.91 -2.68
CA LYS A 110 -13.81 -4.11 -2.51
C LYS A 110 -13.08 -5.24 -1.82
N LEU A 111 -13.86 -6.19 -1.29
CA LEU A 111 -13.33 -7.46 -0.82
C LEU A 111 -12.91 -8.32 -2.00
N ARG A 112 -11.84 -9.09 -1.80
CA ARG A 112 -11.49 -10.15 -2.74
C ARG A 112 -12.54 -11.26 -2.69
N PRO A 113 -12.96 -11.78 -3.86
CA PRO A 113 -13.94 -12.88 -3.90
C PRO A 113 -13.37 -14.21 -3.42
N GLU A 114 -12.03 -14.34 -3.36
CA GLU A 114 -11.31 -15.54 -2.93
C GLU A 114 -10.29 -15.18 -1.83
N GLU A 115 -10.11 -16.06 -0.85
CA GLU A 115 -9.08 -15.94 0.19
C GLU A 115 -7.70 -16.17 -0.44
N THR A 116 -6.92 -15.11 -0.66
CA THR A 116 -5.62 -15.24 -1.34
C THR A 116 -4.43 -14.83 -0.49
N GLY A 117 -4.62 -14.44 0.77
CA GLY A 117 -3.53 -14.14 1.70
C GLY A 117 -2.76 -12.86 1.38
N TYR A 118 -3.31 -12.00 0.52
CA TYR A 118 -2.77 -10.68 0.16
C TYR A 118 -3.84 -9.72 -0.35
N SER A 119 -3.63 -8.43 -0.09
CA SER A 119 -4.39 -7.31 -0.67
C SER A 119 -3.61 -6.70 -1.84
N GLN A 120 -4.29 -5.98 -2.74
CA GLN A 120 -3.64 -5.32 -3.87
C GLN A 120 -4.45 -4.16 -4.47
N ALA A 121 -3.76 -3.07 -4.84
CA ALA A 121 -4.23 -2.09 -5.82
C ALA A 121 -4.07 -2.63 -7.26
N VAL A 122 -5.17 -3.08 -7.85
CA VAL A 122 -5.21 -3.69 -9.19
C VAL A 122 -5.02 -2.61 -10.25
N GLY A 123 -3.98 -2.73 -11.07
CA GLY A 123 -3.72 -1.80 -12.18
C GLY A 123 -4.77 -1.87 -13.28
N ALA A 124 -5.08 -0.73 -13.88
CA ALA A 124 -5.85 -0.67 -15.12
C ALA A 124 -5.00 -1.22 -16.29
N ILE A 125 -5.66 -1.69 -17.34
CA ILE A 125 -4.98 -2.22 -18.53
C ILE A 125 -4.13 -1.11 -19.14
N GLY A 126 -2.83 -1.36 -19.31
CA GLY A 126 -1.88 -0.42 -19.90
C GLY A 126 -1.30 0.63 -18.95
N ALA A 127 -1.71 0.65 -17.67
CA ALA A 127 -1.23 1.64 -16.71
C ALA A 127 0.23 1.39 -16.27
N LEU A 128 0.98 2.49 -16.06
CA LEU A 128 2.33 2.50 -15.51
C LEU A 128 2.30 2.28 -13.99
N GLY A 129 2.15 1.04 -13.53
CA GLY A 129 2.38 0.68 -12.11
C GLY A 129 1.53 1.48 -11.10
N ASN A 130 2.19 1.99 -10.04
CA ASN A 130 1.57 2.90 -9.07
C ASN A 130 1.73 4.34 -9.55
N SER A 131 0.60 4.95 -9.89
CA SER A 131 0.46 6.32 -10.38
C SER A 131 -0.82 6.87 -9.76
N THR A 132 -1.62 7.65 -10.47
CA THR A 132 -2.84 8.30 -9.99
C THR A 132 -4.03 7.33 -9.90
N PRO A 133 -5.19 7.74 -9.35
CA PRO A 133 -6.35 6.86 -9.19
C PRO A 133 -6.81 6.20 -10.50
N GLY A 134 -6.78 6.91 -11.61
CA GLY A 134 -7.13 6.41 -12.95
C GLY A 134 -6.17 5.35 -13.49
N SER A 135 -4.99 5.18 -12.88
CA SER A 135 -4.07 4.09 -13.17
C SER A 135 -4.54 2.75 -12.58
N LYS A 136 -5.59 2.75 -11.76
CA LYS A 136 -6.10 1.59 -11.03
C LYS A 136 -7.52 1.26 -11.45
N LEU A 137 -7.80 -0.04 -11.53
CA LEU A 137 -9.15 -0.54 -11.75
C LEU A 137 -9.95 -0.56 -10.44
N ARG A 138 -9.28 -0.88 -9.32
CA ARG A 138 -9.84 -1.01 -7.96
C ARG A 138 -8.76 -1.42 -6.96
N VAL A 139 -9.08 -1.31 -5.69
CA VAL A 139 -8.40 -1.94 -4.56
C VAL A 139 -9.15 -3.19 -4.13
N GLU A 140 -8.41 -4.26 -3.95
CA GLU A 140 -8.88 -5.57 -3.52
C GLU A 140 -8.27 -5.92 -2.16
N ILE A 141 -9.11 -6.03 -1.13
CA ILE A 141 -8.68 -6.33 0.24
C ILE A 141 -8.87 -7.81 0.56
N ASP A 142 -7.82 -8.43 1.11
CA ASP A 142 -7.85 -9.81 1.58
C ASP A 142 -8.86 -9.97 2.73
N PRO A 143 -9.84 -10.88 2.58
CA PRO A 143 -10.54 -11.42 3.72
C PRO A 143 -9.52 -12.32 4.45
N ALA A 144 -9.06 -11.91 5.63
CA ALA A 144 -7.97 -12.49 6.42
C ALA A 144 -8.25 -13.91 6.98
N GLY A 145 -8.80 -14.81 6.16
CA GLY A 145 -9.18 -16.18 6.50
C GLY A 145 -10.43 -16.28 7.41
N PRO A 146 -10.90 -17.51 7.70
CA PRO A 146 -12.12 -17.74 8.48
C PRO A 146 -11.92 -17.70 10.01
N GLY A 147 -12.89 -17.08 10.74
CA GLY A 147 -13.17 -17.17 12.20
C GLY A 147 -12.97 -15.87 13.01
N TRP A 148 -13.82 -15.43 13.97
CA TRP A 148 -15.14 -15.88 14.47
C TRP A 148 -16.00 -14.68 14.92
N GLY A 149 -17.25 -14.63 14.44
CA GLY A 149 -18.33 -13.76 14.92
C GLY A 149 -19.61 -13.97 14.09
N LEU A 150 -20.77 -14.05 14.75
CA LEU A 150 -22.08 -14.16 14.11
C LEU A 150 -22.66 -12.75 13.94
N ASP A 151 -23.11 -12.39 12.74
CA ASP A 151 -24.07 -11.30 12.63
C ASP A 151 -25.41 -11.78 13.21
N LEU A 152 -25.74 -11.32 14.42
CA LEU A 152 -26.94 -11.73 15.15
C LEU A 152 -28.25 -11.24 14.52
N ASN A 153 -28.18 -10.35 13.51
CA ASN A 153 -29.36 -9.88 12.80
C ASN A 153 -29.70 -10.75 11.57
N THR A 154 -28.71 -11.41 10.98
CA THR A 154 -28.85 -12.12 9.69
C THR A 154 -28.48 -13.60 9.74
N GLY A 155 -27.71 -14.03 10.76
CA GLY A 155 -27.26 -15.41 10.90
C GLY A 155 -26.13 -15.82 9.95
N GLN A 156 -25.44 -14.86 9.30
CA GLN A 156 -24.30 -15.13 8.41
C GLN A 156 -22.93 -14.96 9.10
N GLU A 157 -21.93 -15.69 8.60
CA GLU A 157 -20.53 -15.56 9.02
C GLU A 157 -19.89 -14.29 8.43
N LEU A 158 -19.08 -13.59 9.24
CA LEU A 158 -18.33 -12.39 8.83
C LEU A 158 -16.86 -12.72 8.56
N TYR A 159 -16.32 -12.16 7.47
CA TYR A 159 -14.88 -12.18 7.15
C TYR A 159 -14.14 -11.05 7.89
N HIS A 160 -13.01 -11.36 8.51
CA HIS A 160 -12.07 -10.33 8.98
C HIS A 160 -11.29 -9.79 7.78
N THR A 161 -10.94 -8.50 7.75
CA THR A 161 -10.08 -7.94 6.70
C THR A 161 -8.65 -7.81 7.21
N ALA A 162 -7.68 -7.89 6.30
CA ALA A 162 -6.30 -7.50 6.56
C ALA A 162 -6.21 -5.96 6.72
N LEU A 163 -6.90 -5.39 7.72
CA LEU A 163 -7.21 -3.96 7.87
C LEU A 163 -6.02 -3.04 7.62
N ALA A 164 -4.87 -3.39 8.17
CA ALA A 164 -3.67 -2.58 8.03
C ALA A 164 -3.12 -2.51 6.58
N SER A 165 -3.74 -3.19 5.61
CA SER A 165 -3.48 -3.07 4.17
C SER A 165 -4.43 -2.09 3.46
N VAL A 166 -5.56 -1.70 4.05
CA VAL A 166 -6.53 -0.80 3.38
C VAL A 166 -5.88 0.54 3.03
N ALA A 167 -5.33 1.24 4.02
CA ALA A 167 -4.62 2.50 3.79
C ALA A 167 -3.37 2.33 2.91
N HIS A 168 -2.75 1.13 2.93
CA HIS A 168 -1.61 0.79 2.11
C HIS A 168 -2.00 0.72 0.62
N GLU A 169 -3.02 -0.07 0.30
CA GLU A 169 -3.46 -0.22 -1.09
C GLU A 169 -4.09 1.06 -1.65
N ILE A 170 -4.82 1.84 -0.83
CA ILE A 170 -5.31 3.16 -1.25
C ILE A 170 -4.14 4.07 -1.63
N ALA A 171 -3.03 4.05 -0.86
CA ALA A 171 -1.86 4.86 -1.19
C ALA A 171 -1.21 4.47 -2.53
N HIS A 172 -1.25 3.19 -2.92
CA HIS A 172 -0.78 2.75 -4.23
C HIS A 172 -1.61 3.28 -5.40
N CYS A 173 -2.85 3.68 -5.16
CA CYS A 173 -3.68 4.43 -6.11
C CYS A 173 -3.31 5.92 -6.18
N CYS A 174 -2.45 6.40 -5.30
CA CYS A 174 -2.08 7.82 -5.20
C CYS A 174 -0.56 8.00 -5.40
N SER A 175 0.05 7.22 -6.28
CA SER A 175 1.45 7.26 -6.68
C SER A 175 2.44 6.87 -5.57
N VAL A 176 1.97 6.41 -4.41
CA VAL A 176 2.88 5.99 -3.33
C VAL A 176 3.41 4.58 -3.61
N TRP A 177 4.73 4.41 -3.54
CA TRP A 177 5.40 3.12 -3.67
C TRP A 177 5.86 2.57 -2.33
N HIS A 178 6.13 1.27 -2.29
CA HIS A 178 6.80 0.65 -1.16
C HIS A 178 8.14 1.33 -0.86
N HIS A 179 8.60 1.23 0.39
CA HIS A 179 9.94 1.66 0.80
C HIS A 179 11.07 0.92 0.06
N GLY A 180 10.76 -0.20 -0.58
CA GLY A 180 11.65 -1.00 -1.42
C GLY A 180 10.88 -2.21 -1.94
N ASP A 181 11.40 -2.94 -2.93
CA ASP A 181 10.70 -4.04 -3.61
C ASP A 181 11.53 -5.32 -3.78
N CYS A 182 12.65 -5.41 -3.06
CA CYS A 182 13.65 -6.47 -3.28
C CYS A 182 13.57 -7.66 -2.34
N ASP A 183 12.53 -7.72 -1.51
CA ASP A 183 12.36 -8.84 -0.60
C ASP A 183 12.11 -10.13 -1.38
N PRO A 184 12.88 -11.21 -1.11
CA PRO A 184 12.63 -12.53 -1.67
C PRO A 184 11.27 -13.13 -1.25
N LYS A 185 10.65 -12.58 -0.18
CA LYS A 185 9.36 -12.98 0.39
C LYS A 185 9.40 -14.40 0.93
N LYS A 186 8.37 -15.22 0.68
CA LYS A 186 8.26 -16.59 1.22
C LYS A 186 9.45 -17.45 0.73
N ARG A 187 10.13 -18.08 1.67
CA ARG A 187 11.24 -19.02 1.48
C ARG A 187 11.11 -20.16 2.47
N VAL A 188 11.77 -21.27 2.18
CA VAL A 188 11.81 -22.46 3.04
C VAL A 188 13.25 -22.71 3.44
N TRP A 189 13.49 -22.95 4.72
CA TRP A 189 14.78 -23.41 5.22
C TRP A 189 14.70 -24.88 5.59
N LEU A 190 15.64 -25.68 5.11
CA LEU A 190 15.67 -27.13 5.27
C LEU A 190 17.07 -27.62 5.63
N LEU A 191 17.14 -28.67 6.44
CA LEU A 191 18.37 -29.41 6.73
C LEU A 191 18.45 -30.60 5.78
N ASN A 192 19.54 -30.70 4.99
CA ASN A 192 19.79 -31.87 4.18
C ASN A 192 20.50 -32.95 5.03
N PRO A 193 19.90 -34.13 5.25
CA PRO A 193 20.46 -35.16 6.12
C PRO A 193 21.70 -35.86 5.52
N LEU A 194 21.97 -35.69 4.22
CA LEU A 194 23.09 -36.36 3.54
C LEU A 194 24.43 -35.65 3.79
N ASP A 195 24.41 -34.32 3.86
CA ASP A 195 25.60 -33.47 4.04
C ASP A 195 25.57 -32.69 5.37
N ASN A 196 24.49 -32.81 6.14
CA ASN A 196 24.24 -32.07 7.39
C ASN A 196 24.35 -30.55 7.21
N GLN A 197 23.95 -30.05 6.03
CA GLN A 197 24.00 -28.64 5.63
C GLN A 197 22.59 -28.05 5.53
N ASN A 198 22.45 -26.79 5.95
CA ASN A 198 21.20 -26.03 5.82
C ASN A 198 21.12 -25.35 4.46
N TYR A 199 19.92 -25.36 3.86
CA TYR A 199 19.62 -24.74 2.58
C TYR A 199 18.38 -23.83 2.66
N GLU A 200 18.35 -22.82 1.81
CA GLU A 200 17.19 -21.99 1.50
C GLU A 200 16.67 -22.34 0.11
N SER A 201 15.35 -22.37 -0.05
CA SER A 201 14.69 -22.56 -1.34
C SER A 201 13.41 -21.73 -1.47
N ALA A 202 12.86 -21.63 -2.68
CA ALA A 202 11.50 -21.15 -2.85
C ALA A 202 10.49 -22.24 -2.39
N PRO A 203 9.28 -21.87 -1.91
CA PRO A 203 8.32 -22.82 -1.32
C PRO A 203 7.92 -24.01 -2.19
N GLU A 204 8.01 -23.87 -3.51
CA GLU A 204 7.59 -24.89 -4.49
C GLU A 204 8.74 -25.39 -5.37
N SER A 205 9.98 -24.98 -5.08
CA SER A 205 11.17 -25.37 -5.85
C SER A 205 12.23 -25.94 -4.91
N ILE A 206 12.52 -27.23 -5.08
CA ILE A 206 13.67 -27.89 -4.45
C ILE A 206 14.92 -27.89 -5.35
N SER A 207 14.85 -27.32 -6.56
CA SER A 207 16.00 -27.22 -7.46
C SER A 207 16.89 -26.01 -7.19
N ASP A 208 16.38 -25.01 -6.47
CA ASP A 208 17.06 -23.74 -6.21
C ASP A 208 17.65 -23.70 -4.78
N LEU A 209 18.38 -24.75 -4.40
CA LEU A 209 18.96 -24.86 -3.07
C LEU A 209 20.17 -23.93 -2.93
N VAL A 210 20.06 -22.95 -2.03
CA VAL A 210 21.16 -22.06 -1.67
C VAL A 210 21.68 -22.44 -0.27
N PRO A 211 22.96 -22.80 -0.11
CA PRO A 211 23.52 -23.07 1.21
C PRO A 211 23.41 -21.87 2.14
N ILE A 212 22.98 -22.09 3.37
CA ILE A 212 22.82 -21.05 4.39
C ILE A 212 23.43 -21.42 5.75
N GLN A 213 23.69 -20.41 6.55
CA GLN A 213 24.02 -20.52 7.98
C GLN A 213 22.98 -19.71 8.77
N PRO A 214 21.89 -20.35 9.24
CA PRO A 214 20.85 -19.66 9.97
C PRO A 214 21.31 -19.41 11.42
N ILE A 215 21.21 -18.15 11.83
CA ILE A 215 21.49 -17.68 13.20
C ILE A 215 20.30 -16.89 13.73
N ASP A 216 20.16 -16.77 15.05
CA ASP A 216 19.22 -15.85 15.68
C ASP A 216 19.81 -14.43 15.72
N GLU A 217 19.03 -13.46 16.20
CA GLU A 217 19.50 -12.06 16.33
C GLU A 217 20.64 -11.87 17.33
N ARG A 218 20.95 -12.86 18.17
CA ARG A 218 22.03 -12.85 19.15
C ARG A 218 23.29 -13.55 18.62
N GLY A 219 23.24 -14.08 17.40
CA GLY A 219 24.33 -14.81 16.77
C GLY A 219 24.40 -16.31 17.12
N GLY A 220 23.41 -16.84 17.85
CA GLY A 220 23.30 -18.26 18.14
C GLY A 220 22.81 -19.06 16.93
N PRO A 221 23.19 -20.34 16.76
CA PRO A 221 22.70 -21.16 15.66
C PRO A 221 21.19 -21.43 15.81
N VAL A 222 20.47 -21.45 14.68
CA VAL A 222 19.04 -21.82 14.64
C VAL A 222 18.91 -23.28 14.25
N THR A 223 18.18 -24.04 15.08
CA THR A 223 17.84 -25.43 14.78
C THR A 223 16.70 -25.48 13.76
N ILE A 224 16.98 -26.07 12.59
CA ILE A 224 15.97 -26.43 11.60
C ILE A 224 15.49 -27.86 11.90
N PRO A 225 14.19 -28.17 11.78
CA PRO A 225 13.68 -29.53 11.94
C PRO A 225 14.38 -30.52 10.99
N ASP A 226 14.62 -31.74 11.46
CA ASP A 226 15.16 -32.82 10.63
C ASP A 226 14.20 -33.14 9.48
N PHE A 227 14.76 -33.49 8.32
CA PHE A 227 13.98 -33.88 7.14
C PHE A 227 12.99 -35.03 7.48
N PRO A 228 11.72 -34.95 7.03
CA PRO A 228 11.17 -34.03 6.04
C PRO A 228 10.67 -32.67 6.57
N GLY A 229 11.01 -32.31 7.80
CA GLY A 229 10.67 -31.01 8.38
C GLY A 229 11.43 -29.85 7.75
N SER A 230 10.85 -28.65 7.88
CA SER A 230 11.41 -27.39 7.39
C SER A 230 10.90 -26.22 8.21
N LEU A 231 11.48 -25.03 7.98
CA LEU A 231 10.98 -23.76 8.50
C LEU A 231 10.54 -22.86 7.36
N ASP A 232 9.26 -22.50 7.35
CA ASP A 232 8.76 -21.41 6.50
C ASP A 232 9.21 -20.07 7.07
N VAL A 233 9.81 -19.25 6.20
CA VAL A 233 10.25 -17.91 6.55
C VAL A 233 9.76 -16.91 5.51
N HIS A 234 9.52 -15.68 5.95
CA HIS A 234 9.40 -14.55 5.06
C HIS A 234 10.73 -13.80 5.10
N LEU A 235 11.53 -13.99 4.06
CA LEU A 235 12.85 -13.44 3.96
C LEU A 235 12.78 -12.00 3.44
N ALA A 236 13.32 -11.08 4.23
CA ALA A 236 13.50 -9.69 3.85
C ALA A 236 14.99 -9.33 3.72
N VAL A 237 15.25 -8.24 3.00
CA VAL A 237 16.60 -7.69 2.77
C VAL A 237 16.63 -6.20 3.12
N PRO A 238 17.81 -5.62 3.40
CA PRO A 238 17.95 -4.18 3.49
C PRO A 238 17.45 -3.50 2.22
N GLN A 239 16.82 -2.33 2.37
CA GLN A 239 16.19 -1.59 1.27
C GLN A 239 15.07 -2.39 0.54
N GLY A 240 14.51 -3.42 1.19
CA GLY A 240 13.28 -4.09 0.79
C GLY A 240 12.01 -3.46 1.38
N GLN A 241 10.88 -4.16 1.28
CA GLN A 241 9.55 -3.68 1.69
C GLN A 241 9.43 -3.43 3.20
N HIS A 242 10.33 -4.02 3.99
CA HIS A 242 10.41 -3.87 5.45
C HIS A 242 11.35 -2.75 5.90
N SER A 243 11.91 -1.97 4.99
CA SER A 243 12.87 -0.90 5.33
C SER A 243 12.17 0.42 5.66
N GLY A 244 12.92 1.44 6.07
CA GLY A 244 12.42 2.79 6.31
C GLY A 244 11.64 2.96 7.63
N ASP A 245 10.70 3.89 7.66
CA ASP A 245 9.93 4.22 8.85
C ASP A 245 8.90 3.13 9.19
N VAL A 246 9.02 2.51 10.37
CA VAL A 246 8.16 1.42 10.83
C VAL A 246 6.70 1.82 11.07
N ASN A 247 6.43 3.13 11.18
CA ASN A 247 5.09 3.69 11.31
C ASN A 247 4.42 4.03 9.98
N CYS A 248 5.17 4.00 8.86
CA CYS A 248 4.60 4.30 7.56
C CYS A 248 3.61 3.22 7.12
N PHE A 249 2.55 3.61 6.41
CA PHE A 249 1.67 2.64 5.76
C PHE A 249 2.43 1.69 4.82
N MET A 250 3.50 2.17 4.16
CA MET A 250 4.29 1.41 3.20
C MET A 250 5.23 0.37 3.82
N HIS A 251 5.37 0.32 5.14
CA HIS A 251 6.27 -0.62 5.81
C HIS A 251 5.61 -2.01 6.00
N TYR A 252 6.14 -3.05 5.35
CA TYR A 252 5.68 -4.43 5.50
C TYR A 252 6.01 -5.04 6.87
N ARG A 253 5.28 -6.06 7.32
CA ARG A 253 5.44 -6.66 8.67
C ARG A 253 5.52 -8.18 8.66
N ALA A 254 5.71 -8.75 7.49
CA ALA A 254 5.66 -10.19 7.31
C ALA A 254 7.01 -10.86 7.60
N ALA A 255 8.11 -10.11 7.58
CA ALA A 255 9.46 -10.64 7.73
C ALA A 255 9.63 -11.43 9.02
N THR A 256 10.09 -12.67 8.86
CA THR A 256 10.50 -13.54 9.96
C THR A 256 11.97 -13.96 9.84
N ALA A 257 12.64 -13.54 8.76
CA ALA A 257 14.05 -13.72 8.54
C ALA A 257 14.66 -12.55 7.76
N LEU A 258 15.96 -12.36 7.89
CA LEU A 258 16.73 -11.30 7.24
C LEU A 258 17.97 -11.89 6.55
N ARG A 259 18.21 -11.44 5.31
CA ARG A 259 19.48 -11.58 4.61
C ARG A 259 20.10 -10.19 4.46
N ARG A 260 21.22 -9.93 5.13
CA ARG A 260 21.88 -8.61 5.14
C ARG A 260 22.68 -8.32 3.88
N ASP A 261 23.29 -9.35 3.30
CA ASP A 261 24.23 -9.26 2.20
C ASP A 261 24.26 -10.59 1.41
N THR A 262 25.27 -10.76 0.55
CA THR A 262 25.44 -11.95 -0.29
C THR A 262 26.09 -13.13 0.43
N SER A 263 26.35 -13.04 1.74
CA SER A 263 26.86 -14.17 2.53
C SER A 263 25.82 -15.29 2.67
N THR A 264 26.27 -16.42 3.18
CA THR A 264 25.39 -17.56 3.51
C THR A 264 24.61 -17.31 4.80
N THR A 265 24.95 -16.30 5.61
CA THR A 265 24.27 -16.03 6.87
C THR A 265 22.83 -15.61 6.65
N ARG A 266 21.92 -16.18 7.43
CA ARG A 266 20.52 -15.77 7.51
C ARG A 266 20.14 -15.55 8.96
N VAL A 267 19.52 -14.42 9.27
CA VAL A 267 19.13 -14.10 10.63
C VAL A 267 17.65 -14.43 10.80
N LYS A 268 17.30 -15.37 11.66
CA LYS A 268 15.92 -15.59 12.13
C LYS A 268 15.58 -14.47 13.10
N LEU A 269 14.47 -13.81 12.84
CA LEU A 269 14.07 -12.64 13.61
C LEU A 269 13.30 -13.04 14.87
N ASP A 270 13.60 -12.35 15.97
CA ASP A 270 12.74 -12.35 17.15
C ASP A 270 11.41 -11.69 16.79
N PRO A 271 10.27 -12.11 17.38
CA PRO A 271 8.96 -11.51 17.10
C PRO A 271 9.02 -9.98 17.11
N LEU A 272 8.59 -9.38 16.01
CA LEU A 272 8.50 -7.93 15.90
C LEU A 272 7.24 -7.47 16.66
N ASN A 273 7.37 -6.36 17.38
CA ASN A 273 6.23 -5.61 17.92
C ASN A 273 6.05 -4.36 17.05
N PRO A 274 5.51 -4.49 15.83
CA PRO A 274 5.42 -3.36 14.93
C PRO A 274 4.35 -2.36 15.44
N PRO A 275 4.54 -1.04 15.23
CA PRO A 275 3.64 0.00 15.74
C PRO A 275 2.29 0.00 14.99
N PRO A 276 1.38 0.98 14.97
CA PRO A 276 0.07 0.79 14.28
C PRO A 276 0.05 0.96 12.75
N ARG A 277 1.11 1.46 12.09
CA ARG A 277 1.08 2.04 10.72
C ARG A 277 0.01 3.12 10.58
N SER A 278 0.39 4.37 10.77
CA SER A 278 -0.59 5.45 10.87
C SER A 278 -0.17 6.74 10.19
N ILE A 279 0.94 6.72 9.44
CA ILE A 279 1.50 7.91 8.80
C ILE A 279 1.96 7.63 7.37
N PHE A 280 2.14 8.70 6.61
CA PHE A 280 3.08 8.74 5.50
C PHE A 280 4.40 9.30 5.99
N CYS A 281 5.50 8.57 5.77
CA CYS A 281 6.83 9.07 6.14
C CYS A 281 7.20 10.30 5.28
N ARG A 282 8.06 11.17 5.82
CA ARG A 282 8.53 12.40 5.14
C ARG A 282 10.01 12.32 4.73
N SER A 283 10.63 11.15 4.86
CA SER A 283 11.99 10.89 4.40
C SER A 283 12.21 9.39 4.19
N ALA A 284 13.35 9.01 3.61
CA ALA A 284 13.79 7.61 3.50
C ALA A 284 14.40 7.06 4.80
N GLN A 285 14.51 7.87 5.86
CA GLN A 285 15.20 7.48 7.08
C GLN A 285 14.45 6.36 7.83
N ALA A 286 15.24 5.39 8.30
CA ALA A 286 14.78 4.32 9.15
C ALA A 286 14.33 4.83 10.53
N THR A 287 13.37 4.13 11.14
CA THR A 287 12.95 4.36 12.53
C THR A 287 12.76 3.02 13.27
N GLY A 288 12.51 3.06 14.58
CA GLY A 288 12.17 1.86 15.36
C GLY A 288 13.23 0.76 15.29
N TYR A 289 12.84 -0.48 14.96
CA TYR A 289 13.78 -1.60 14.84
C TYR A 289 14.66 -1.55 13.59
N ASN A 290 14.41 -0.62 12.66
CA ASN A 290 15.27 -0.41 11.49
C ASN A 290 16.50 0.46 11.79
N VAL A 291 16.59 1.05 12.97
CA VAL A 291 17.80 1.75 13.46
C VAL A 291 18.48 0.97 14.58
N ALA A 292 19.66 1.44 14.99
CA ALA A 292 20.40 0.84 16.10
C ALA A 292 19.54 0.80 17.39
N PRO A 293 19.66 -0.27 18.21
CA PRO A 293 20.67 -1.33 18.11
C PRO A 293 20.28 -2.53 17.22
N ARG A 294 19.00 -2.77 16.91
CA ARG A 294 18.60 -3.94 16.09
C ARG A 294 19.01 -3.81 14.62
N ASN A 295 18.83 -2.62 14.05
CA ASN A 295 19.22 -2.28 12.68
C ASN A 295 18.84 -3.37 11.67
N LEU A 296 17.56 -3.74 11.59
CA LEU A 296 17.13 -4.89 10.79
C LEU A 296 17.23 -4.63 9.29
N PHE A 297 16.40 -3.73 8.76
CA PHE A 297 16.24 -3.51 7.31
C PHE A 297 16.81 -2.16 6.84
N GLY A 298 17.16 -1.26 7.76
CA GLY A 298 17.76 0.04 7.44
C GLY A 298 16.80 1.00 6.73
N ASN A 299 17.35 1.98 6.04
CA ASN A 299 16.61 3.04 5.33
C ASN A 299 15.81 2.49 4.14
N ALA A 300 14.77 3.23 3.73
CA ALA A 300 14.10 2.97 2.45
C ALA A 300 15.08 3.11 1.27
N HIS A 301 14.78 2.46 0.14
CA HIS A 301 15.62 2.46 -1.04
C HIS A 301 15.61 3.83 -1.75
N ALA A 302 16.77 4.48 -1.86
CA ALA A 302 16.94 5.75 -2.56
C ALA A 302 16.02 6.90 -2.04
N PRO A 303 16.22 8.18 -2.43
CA PRO A 303 15.33 9.25 -1.97
C PRO A 303 13.88 9.09 -2.47
N GLU A 304 13.64 8.33 -3.54
CA GLU A 304 12.32 8.21 -4.17
C GLU A 304 11.39 7.15 -3.56
N ARG A 305 11.89 6.16 -2.79
CA ARG A 305 11.02 5.15 -2.15
C ARG A 305 10.66 5.47 -0.71
N GLY A 306 11.32 6.45 -0.11
CA GLY A 306 10.90 7.11 1.13
C GLY A 306 10.03 8.35 0.86
N ASN A 307 9.82 9.18 1.88
CA ASN A 307 9.01 10.40 1.75
C ASN A 307 7.64 10.13 1.11
N CYS A 308 6.95 9.08 1.56
CA CYS A 308 5.66 8.68 0.99
C CYS A 308 4.61 9.81 0.96
N ALA A 309 4.70 10.80 1.85
CA ALA A 309 3.82 11.97 1.81
C ALA A 309 4.07 12.80 0.53
N GLY A 310 5.33 13.04 0.20
CA GLY A 310 5.73 13.75 -1.03
C GLY A 310 5.67 12.91 -2.30
N GLN A 311 5.07 11.71 -2.26
CA GLN A 311 4.76 10.93 -3.46
C GLN A 311 3.30 11.06 -3.89
N ILE A 312 2.44 11.61 -3.04
CA ILE A 312 0.99 11.61 -3.25
C ILE A 312 0.63 12.42 -4.50
N CYS A 313 -0.01 11.77 -5.46
CA CYS A 313 -0.64 12.41 -6.61
C CYS A 313 -2.02 11.80 -6.84
N VAL A 314 -3.05 12.65 -6.90
CA VAL A 314 -4.45 12.22 -7.12
C VAL A 314 -5.02 12.73 -8.44
N ASN A 315 -4.28 13.56 -9.18
CA ASN A 315 -4.73 14.17 -10.43
C ASN A 315 -4.30 13.34 -11.64
N ASP A 316 -5.28 12.71 -12.30
CA ASP A 316 -5.08 11.83 -13.45
C ASP A 316 -4.45 12.50 -14.68
N LYS A 317 -4.38 13.84 -14.73
CA LYS A 317 -3.58 14.57 -15.73
C LYS A 317 -2.12 14.10 -15.76
N TYR A 318 -1.59 13.66 -14.62
CA TYR A 318 -0.21 13.23 -14.45
C TYR A 318 -0.06 11.71 -14.44
N THR A 319 -1.05 10.95 -14.91
CA THR A 319 -1.03 9.47 -14.88
C THR A 319 0.27 8.90 -15.49
N ASP A 320 0.76 9.50 -16.56
CA ASP A 320 1.94 9.03 -17.30
C ASP A 320 3.23 9.80 -16.99
N ASP A 321 3.24 10.60 -15.91
CA ASP A 321 4.42 11.39 -15.53
C ASP A 321 5.59 10.50 -15.08
N GLU A 322 6.80 10.87 -15.48
CA GLU A 322 8.02 10.10 -15.16
C GLU A 322 8.31 10.04 -13.67
N LYS A 323 7.84 11.02 -12.88
CA LYS A 323 7.94 11.01 -11.40
C LYS A 323 7.26 9.80 -10.78
N HIS A 324 6.31 9.18 -11.48
CA HIS A 324 5.56 8.02 -10.99
C HIS A 324 6.29 6.70 -11.24
N ASP A 325 7.25 6.64 -12.18
CA ASP A 325 8.06 5.43 -12.39
C ASP A 325 9.22 5.36 -11.40
N ARG A 326 8.96 4.70 -10.26
CA ARG A 326 9.95 4.52 -9.19
C ARG A 326 10.56 3.12 -9.17
N LYS A 327 10.47 2.38 -10.28
CA LYS A 327 11.08 1.04 -10.38
C LYS A 327 12.60 1.15 -10.29
N TYR A 328 13.21 0.12 -9.71
CA TYR A 328 14.65 0.03 -9.60
C TYR A 328 15.11 -1.43 -9.66
N ASN A 329 16.39 -1.61 -9.99
CA ASN A 329 16.99 -2.93 -10.01
C ASN A 329 17.38 -3.34 -8.60
N CYS A 330 16.92 -4.52 -8.19
CA CYS A 330 17.31 -5.08 -6.92
C CYS A 330 18.80 -5.43 -6.90
N PRO A 331 19.53 -5.05 -5.84
CA PRO A 331 20.95 -5.31 -5.70
C PRO A 331 21.28 -6.79 -5.52
#